data_AF-A0A1F6BKF1-F1
#
_entry.id   AF-A0A1F6BKF1-F1
#
_cell.length_a   1.000
_cell.length_b   1.000
_cell.length_c   1.000
_cell.angle_alpha   90.00
_cell.angle_beta   90.00
_cell.angle_gamma   90.00
#
_symmetry.space_group_name_H-M   'P 1'
#
loop_
_entity.id
_entity.type
_entity.pdbx_description
1 polymer ?
#
loop_
_entity_poly.entity_id
_entity_poly.type
_entity_poly.pdbx_seq_one_letter_code
_entity_poly.pdbx_strand_id
1 'polypeptide(L)'
;MQYTSHRLRSQEKKLNKKLVRTVILILVGTIAAFQIGLPVLAKIVVGLSFLRKDKGITEQSAVSLLFPPALNSLPEATNSAMIIVSGVTDKNSSIVISVNGEEEKSASDNEGQFEFRGVRLQEGENTIEAYLEKEGKRSSSAGLNIIYKKKPPEITINEPENGRKFFGEDKTVIIRGTTENNARLSVNDRFIIVEPDGDFEYNTSLNEGENKFIFKSSDIAGNSHEVEFKLEYSP
;
A
#
# COMPACT_ATOMS: atom_id res chain seq x y z
N MET A 1 88.25 -59.59 38.70
CA MET A 1 89.17 -59.09 37.65
C MET A 1 88.43 -58.06 36.80
N GLN A 2 88.61 -56.76 37.08
CA GLN A 2 88.05 -55.67 36.26
C GLN A 2 89.20 -55.00 35.52
N TYR A 3 89.45 -55.42 34.28
CA TYR A 3 90.30 -54.68 33.35
C TYR A 3 89.42 -53.69 32.59
N THR A 4 89.14 -52.52 33.18
CA THR A 4 88.58 -51.41 32.40
C THR A 4 89.69 -50.87 31.50
N SER A 5 89.64 -51.24 30.23
CA SER A 5 90.63 -50.82 29.25
C SER A 5 90.65 -49.29 29.13
N HIS A 6 91.84 -48.68 29.08
CA HIS A 6 92.04 -47.23 28.93
C HIS A 6 91.28 -46.64 27.72
N ARG A 7 90.91 -47.47 26.75
CA ARG A 7 90.17 -47.10 25.54
C ARG A 7 88.69 -46.78 25.82
N LEU A 8 88.04 -47.47 26.76
CA LEU A 8 86.64 -47.21 27.16
C LEU A 8 86.48 -45.86 27.86
N ARG A 9 87.35 -45.53 28.83
CA ARG A 9 87.32 -44.24 29.52
C ARG A 9 87.55 -43.04 28.59
N SER A 10 88.36 -43.23 27.54
CA SER A 10 88.58 -42.19 26.52
C SER A 10 87.35 -41.98 25.63
N GLN A 11 86.63 -43.07 25.29
CA GLN A 11 85.38 -43.00 24.54
C GLN A 11 84.24 -42.40 25.36
N GLU A 12 84.09 -42.76 26.64
CA GLU A 12 83.10 -42.17 27.54
C GLU A 12 83.31 -40.66 27.73
N LYS A 13 84.56 -40.20 27.90
CA LYS A 13 84.86 -38.77 27.97
C LYS A 13 84.51 -38.04 26.68
N LYS A 14 84.80 -38.63 25.51
CA LYS A 14 84.41 -38.07 24.21
C LYS A 14 82.89 -38.04 24.02
N LEU A 15 82.18 -39.08 24.46
CA LEU A 15 80.73 -39.19 24.39
C LEU A 15 80.06 -38.17 25.32
N ASN A 16 80.50 -38.07 26.58
CA ASN A 16 79.98 -37.08 27.53
C ASN A 16 80.25 -35.65 27.07
N LYS A 17 81.43 -35.35 26.51
CA LYS A 17 81.70 -34.03 25.94
C LYS A 17 80.80 -33.72 24.73
N LYS A 18 80.49 -34.74 23.91
CA LYS A 18 79.54 -34.62 22.79
C LYS A 18 78.11 -34.40 23.31
N LEU A 19 77.67 -35.18 24.29
CA LEU A 19 76.35 -35.05 24.92
C LEU A 19 76.15 -33.69 25.57
N VAL A 20 77.11 -33.22 26.38
CA VAL A 20 77.05 -31.88 27.00
C VAL A 20 76.98 -30.80 25.92
N ARG A 21 77.75 -30.90 24.84
CA ARG A 21 77.66 -29.96 23.71
C ARG A 21 76.30 -29.98 23.04
N THR A 22 75.71 -31.16 22.84
CA THR A 22 74.36 -31.29 22.25
C THR A 22 73.28 -30.72 23.16
N VAL A 23 73.34 -30.98 24.48
CA VAL A 23 72.40 -30.43 25.46
C VAL A 23 72.50 -28.91 25.51
N ILE A 24 73.71 -28.35 25.52
CA ILE A 24 73.92 -26.88 25.47
C ILE A 24 73.35 -26.30 24.19
N LEU A 25 73.56 -26.94 23.03
CA LEU A 25 73.00 -26.46 21.76
C LEU A 25 71.47 -26.49 21.75
N ILE A 26 70.85 -27.53 22.32
CA ILE A 26 69.38 -27.59 22.45
C ILE A 26 68.89 -26.48 23.37
N LEU A 27 69.54 -26.28 24.53
CA LEU A 27 69.15 -25.25 25.50
C LEU A 27 69.27 -23.83 24.92
N VAL A 28 70.36 -23.56 24.19
CA VAL A 28 70.54 -22.27 23.51
C VAL A 28 69.51 -22.11 22.39
N GLY A 29 69.20 -23.18 21.65
CA GLY A 29 68.18 -23.19 20.60
C GLY A 29 66.78 -22.89 21.14
N THR A 30 66.40 -23.48 22.29
CA THR A 30 65.08 -23.22 22.90
C THR A 30 64.99 -21.80 23.46
N ILE A 31 66.04 -21.30 24.11
CA ILE A 31 66.09 -19.92 24.59
C ILE A 31 65.99 -18.93 23.42
N ALA A 32 66.73 -19.17 22.32
CA ALA A 32 66.66 -18.34 21.13
C ALA A 32 65.28 -18.40 20.46
N ALA A 33 64.62 -19.57 20.44
CA ALA A 33 63.27 -19.72 19.92
C ALA A 33 62.24 -18.92 20.74
N PHE A 34 62.38 -18.86 22.07
CA PHE A 34 61.52 -18.02 22.91
C PHE A 34 61.83 -16.53 22.76
N GLN A 35 63.11 -16.14 22.78
CA GLN A 35 63.51 -14.73 22.73
C GLN A 35 63.29 -14.08 21.36
N ILE A 36 63.47 -14.83 20.28
CA ILE A 36 63.39 -14.32 18.89
C ILE A 36 62.11 -14.79 18.20
N GLY A 37 61.70 -16.04 18.42
CA GLY A 37 60.53 -16.61 17.74
C GLY A 37 59.21 -15.97 18.16
N LEU A 38 58.97 -15.79 19.46
CA LEU A 38 57.74 -15.15 19.95
C LEU A 38 57.51 -13.73 19.41
N PRO A 39 58.48 -12.79 19.46
CA PRO A 39 58.27 -11.45 18.93
C PRO A 39 58.10 -11.43 17.40
N VAL A 40 58.75 -12.34 16.66
CA VAL A 40 58.54 -12.48 15.22
C VAL A 40 57.13 -12.99 14.92
N LEU A 41 56.64 -13.99 15.67
CA LEU A 41 55.28 -14.51 15.54
C LEU A 41 54.23 -13.42 15.81
N ALA A 42 54.42 -12.61 16.86
CA ALA A 42 53.56 -11.49 17.19
C ALA A 42 53.51 -10.45 16.06
N LYS A 43 54.66 -10.11 15.46
CA LYS A 43 54.73 -9.20 14.30
C LYS A 43 54.00 -9.75 13.07
N ILE A 44 54.09 -11.07 12.84
CA ILE A 44 53.37 -11.74 11.75
C ILE A 44 51.86 -11.72 12.00
N VAL A 45 51.40 -12.00 13.23
CA VAL A 45 49.97 -11.96 13.59
C VAL A 45 49.40 -10.54 13.48
N VAL A 46 50.15 -9.53 13.91
CA VAL A 46 49.76 -8.12 13.76
C VAL A 46 49.76 -7.71 12.28
N GLY A 47 50.77 -8.12 11.51
CA GLY A 47 50.81 -7.92 10.04
C GLY A 47 49.62 -8.56 9.33
N LEU A 48 49.29 -9.80 9.67
CA LEU A 48 48.09 -10.50 9.18
C LEU A 48 46.80 -9.84 9.63
N SER A 49 46.76 -9.22 10.81
CA SER A 49 45.61 -8.44 11.27
C SER A 49 45.42 -7.17 10.45
N PHE A 50 46.50 -6.59 9.89
CA PHE A 50 46.41 -5.50 8.91
C PHE A 50 45.95 -5.99 7.52
N LEU A 51 46.28 -7.23 7.12
CA LEU A 51 45.66 -7.85 5.93
C LEU A 51 44.20 -8.25 6.15
N ARG A 52 43.80 -8.45 7.41
CA ARG A 52 42.40 -8.69 7.82
C ARG A 52 41.66 -7.39 8.16
N LYS A 53 42.31 -6.23 8.05
CA LYS A 53 41.70 -4.92 8.26
C LYS A 53 40.84 -4.59 7.04
N ASP A 54 39.54 -4.65 7.27
CA ASP A 54 38.44 -4.25 6.39
C ASP A 54 38.15 -5.08 5.13
N LYS A 55 37.82 -6.35 5.34
CA LYS A 55 36.44 -6.73 5.04
C LYS A 55 35.68 -6.74 6.36
N GLY A 56 35.39 -5.54 6.88
CA GLY A 56 34.15 -5.36 7.60
C GLY A 56 33.10 -6.06 6.75
N ILE A 57 32.28 -6.88 7.39
CA ILE A 57 31.02 -7.32 6.82
C ILE A 57 30.51 -6.09 6.11
N THR A 58 30.48 -6.10 4.76
CA THR A 58 29.67 -5.15 4.02
C THR A 58 28.37 -5.27 4.78
N GLU A 59 28.01 -4.25 5.57
CA GLU A 59 26.65 -4.14 6.05
C GLU A 59 25.88 -4.37 4.79
N GLN A 60 25.29 -5.56 4.69
CA GLN A 60 24.40 -5.93 3.63
C GLN A 60 23.44 -4.77 3.73
N SER A 61 23.58 -3.78 2.83
CA SER A 61 22.80 -2.56 2.90
C SER A 61 21.42 -3.10 3.07
N ALA A 62 20.85 -2.95 4.27
CA ALA A 62 19.60 -3.61 4.59
C ALA A 62 18.75 -3.19 3.42
N VAL A 63 18.33 -4.15 2.58
CA VAL A 63 17.50 -3.79 1.45
C VAL A 63 16.32 -3.18 2.17
N SER A 64 16.23 -1.85 2.17
CA SER A 64 15.24 -1.12 2.92
C SER A 64 13.97 -1.48 2.19
N LEU A 65 13.32 -2.55 2.63
CA LEU A 65 12.09 -3.04 2.04
C LEU A 65 11.09 -1.91 2.26
N LEU A 66 10.67 -1.31 1.16
CA LEU A 66 9.65 -0.28 1.16
C LEU A 66 8.32 -1.00 0.98
N PHE A 67 7.51 -1.01 2.02
CA PHE A 67 6.15 -1.53 1.96
C PHE A 67 5.20 -0.45 1.43
N PRO A 68 4.13 -0.83 0.71
CA PRO A 68 3.11 0.13 0.30
C PRO A 68 2.45 0.80 1.52
N PRO A 69 1.99 2.05 1.40
CA PRO A 69 1.16 2.68 2.42
C PRO A 69 -0.19 1.95 2.52
N ALA A 70 -0.81 1.99 3.70
CA ALA A 70 -2.18 1.55 3.88
C ALA A 70 -3.14 2.73 3.67
N LEU A 71 -4.03 2.63 2.68
CA LEU A 71 -5.01 3.67 2.38
C LEU A 71 -6.30 3.45 3.18
N ASN A 72 -6.88 4.54 3.65
CA ASN A 72 -8.24 4.54 4.18
C ASN A 72 -9.23 4.29 3.03
N SER A 73 -10.31 3.57 3.33
CA SER A 73 -11.35 3.28 2.33
C SER A 73 -12.01 4.55 1.81
N LEU A 74 -12.26 4.58 0.50
CA LEU A 74 -13.08 5.60 -0.16
C LEU A 74 -14.46 5.04 -0.47
N PRO A 75 -15.49 5.90 -0.62
CA PRO A 75 -16.76 5.46 -1.20
C PRO A 75 -16.56 4.97 -2.63
N GLU A 76 -17.44 4.10 -3.09
CA GLU A 76 -17.43 3.58 -4.47
C GLU A 76 -17.62 4.71 -5.50
N ALA A 77 -18.44 5.71 -5.17
CA ALA A 77 -18.68 6.86 -6.02
C ALA A 77 -18.82 8.16 -5.21
N THR A 78 -18.61 9.29 -5.88
CA THR A 78 -18.73 10.64 -5.31
C THR A 78 -19.30 11.60 -6.34
N ASN A 79 -19.99 12.63 -5.85
CA ASN A 79 -20.41 13.77 -6.66
C ASN A 79 -19.45 14.97 -6.57
N SER A 80 -18.36 14.84 -5.82
CA SER A 80 -17.33 15.86 -5.70
C SER A 80 -16.15 15.56 -6.61
N ALA A 81 -15.77 16.55 -7.43
CA ALA A 81 -14.55 16.48 -8.25
C ALA A 81 -13.25 16.52 -7.42
N MET A 82 -13.33 16.84 -6.13
CA MET A 82 -12.20 16.88 -5.21
C MET A 82 -12.46 15.96 -4.03
N ILE A 83 -11.49 15.11 -3.73
CA ILE A 83 -11.55 14.21 -2.59
C ILE A 83 -10.32 14.39 -1.69
N ILE A 84 -10.40 13.72 -0.55
CA ILE A 84 -9.30 13.58 0.38
C ILE A 84 -8.86 12.11 0.35
N VAL A 85 -7.58 11.86 0.08
CA VAL A 85 -6.99 10.53 0.17
C VAL A 85 -6.10 10.50 1.39
N SER A 86 -6.35 9.57 2.30
CA SER A 86 -5.62 9.49 3.57
C SER A 86 -5.22 8.05 3.87
N GLY A 87 -4.28 7.89 4.78
CA GLY A 87 -3.78 6.59 5.16
C GLY A 87 -2.68 6.65 6.20
N VAL A 88 -2.04 5.50 6.39
CA VAL A 88 -0.94 5.33 7.33
C VAL A 88 0.23 4.60 6.68
N THR A 89 1.44 4.92 7.14
CA THR A 89 2.69 4.33 6.67
C THR A 89 3.79 4.55 7.71
N ASP A 90 5.05 4.30 7.35
CA ASP A 90 6.20 4.61 8.19
C ASP A 90 6.32 6.12 8.44
N LYS A 91 6.75 6.51 9.64
CA LYS A 91 6.87 7.91 10.08
C LYS A 91 7.81 8.71 9.19
N ASN A 92 7.46 9.97 8.92
CA ASN A 92 8.27 10.92 8.13
C ASN A 92 8.72 10.36 6.77
N SER A 93 7.88 9.56 6.11
CA SER A 93 8.17 8.95 4.81
C SER A 93 7.65 9.80 3.68
N SER A 94 8.40 9.87 2.57
CA SER A 94 7.93 10.52 1.35
C SER A 94 6.96 9.61 0.62
N ILE A 95 5.79 10.14 0.29
CA ILE A 95 4.69 9.42 -0.34
C ILE A 95 4.42 10.07 -1.68
N VAL A 96 4.16 9.26 -2.69
CA VAL A 96 3.66 9.74 -3.98
C VAL A 96 2.27 9.15 -4.18
N ILE A 97 1.31 10.01 -4.49
CA ILE A 97 0.00 9.62 -4.96
C ILE A 97 -0.05 9.82 -6.46
N SER A 98 -0.66 8.88 -7.18
CA SER A 98 -0.92 8.94 -8.61
C SER A 98 -2.43 8.84 -8.82
N VAL A 99 -2.99 9.78 -9.58
CA VAL A 99 -4.42 9.81 -9.90
C VAL A 99 -4.54 9.83 -11.41
N ASN A 100 -5.02 8.74 -11.99
CA ASN A 100 -5.06 8.53 -13.44
C ASN A 100 -3.69 8.78 -14.14
N GLY A 101 -2.59 8.52 -13.43
CA GLY A 101 -1.22 8.71 -13.91
C GLY A 101 -0.60 10.08 -13.61
N GLU A 102 -1.35 11.05 -13.08
CA GLU A 102 -0.81 12.33 -12.61
C GLU A 102 -0.30 12.17 -11.17
N GLU A 103 0.99 12.41 -10.96
CA GLU A 103 1.65 12.22 -9.66
C GLU A 103 1.71 13.51 -8.83
N GLU A 104 1.41 13.40 -7.54
CA GLU A 104 1.62 14.43 -6.52
C GLU A 104 2.41 13.84 -5.35
N LYS A 105 3.27 14.65 -4.71
CA LYS A 105 4.12 14.21 -3.61
C LYS A 105 3.67 14.83 -2.30
N SER A 106 3.74 14.05 -1.22
CA SER A 106 3.53 14.49 0.14
C SER A 106 4.45 13.69 1.09
N ALA A 107 4.25 13.84 2.39
CA ALA A 107 4.95 13.07 3.41
C ALA A 107 4.01 12.70 4.55
N SER A 108 4.32 11.60 5.23
CA SER A 108 3.66 11.26 6.49
C SER A 108 4.22 12.08 7.64
N ASP A 109 3.41 12.25 8.68
CA ASP A 109 3.80 12.91 9.93
C ASP A 109 4.66 12.00 10.84
N ASN A 110 4.90 12.45 12.07
CA ASN A 110 5.66 11.75 13.10
C ASN A 110 4.92 10.54 13.71
N GLU A 111 3.65 10.36 13.37
CA GLU A 111 2.83 9.19 13.71
C GLU A 111 2.67 8.23 12.53
N GLY A 112 3.08 8.66 11.32
CA GLY A 112 2.96 7.88 10.10
C GLY A 112 1.66 8.14 9.33
N GLN A 113 0.84 9.10 9.76
CA GLN A 113 -0.40 9.46 9.08
C GLN A 113 -0.10 10.41 7.92
N PHE A 114 -0.91 10.32 6.86
CA PHE A 114 -0.82 11.25 5.74
C PHE A 114 -2.20 11.58 5.17
N GLU A 115 -2.29 12.74 4.53
CA GLU A 115 -3.50 13.22 3.88
C GLU A 115 -3.14 14.03 2.63
N PHE A 116 -3.75 13.68 1.50
CA PHE A 116 -3.75 14.44 0.25
C PHE A 116 -5.11 15.13 0.11
N ARG A 117 -5.11 16.46 0.22
CA ARG A 117 -6.33 17.28 0.10
C ARG A 117 -6.44 17.83 -1.31
N GLY A 118 -7.66 17.83 -1.85
CA GLY A 118 -7.92 18.43 -3.16
C GLY A 118 -7.49 17.56 -4.34
N VAL A 119 -7.36 16.24 -4.11
CA VAL A 119 -7.12 15.26 -5.17
C VAL A 119 -8.24 15.37 -6.19
N ARG A 120 -7.87 15.74 -7.42
CA ARG A 120 -8.82 16.05 -8.48
C ARG A 120 -9.18 14.79 -9.26
N LEU A 121 -10.47 14.52 -9.36
CA LEU A 121 -11.02 13.43 -10.16
C LEU A 121 -11.45 13.91 -11.55
N GLN A 122 -11.36 13.01 -12.52
CA GLN A 122 -11.96 13.13 -13.85
C GLN A 122 -13.34 12.47 -13.82
N GLU A 123 -14.28 12.95 -14.64
CA GLU A 123 -15.63 12.36 -14.70
C GLU A 123 -15.55 10.90 -15.16
N GLY A 124 -16.28 10.00 -14.47
CA GLY A 124 -16.20 8.55 -14.68
C GLY A 124 -15.29 7.85 -13.67
N GLU A 125 -14.71 6.72 -14.08
CA GLU A 125 -13.82 5.92 -13.23
C GLU A 125 -12.47 6.61 -13.03
N ASN A 126 -11.98 6.59 -11.79
CA ASN A 126 -10.66 7.08 -11.43
C ASN A 126 -9.90 6.01 -10.67
N THR A 127 -8.63 5.84 -11.03
CA THR A 127 -7.70 4.95 -10.35
C THR A 127 -6.73 5.79 -9.53
N ILE A 128 -6.67 5.50 -8.23
CA ILE A 128 -5.80 6.16 -7.27
C ILE A 128 -4.78 5.15 -6.80
N GLU A 129 -3.51 5.47 -6.93
CA GLU A 129 -2.41 4.65 -6.44
C GLU A 129 -1.53 5.45 -5.48
N ALA A 130 -1.05 4.82 -4.42
CA ALA A 130 -0.10 5.42 -3.50
C ALA A 130 1.09 4.48 -3.28
N TYR A 131 2.28 5.04 -3.24
CA TYR A 131 3.51 4.29 -2.94
C TYR A 131 4.51 5.18 -2.19
N LEU A 132 5.42 4.55 -1.46
CA LEU A 132 6.52 5.24 -0.80
C LEU A 132 7.68 5.45 -1.76
N GLU A 133 8.39 6.57 -1.60
CA GLU A 133 9.63 6.86 -2.31
C GLU A 133 10.76 7.12 -1.30
N LYS A 134 11.87 6.38 -1.41
CA LYS A 134 13.06 6.57 -0.57
C LYS A 134 14.31 6.29 -1.37
N GLU A 135 15.24 7.24 -1.38
CA GLU A 135 16.53 7.12 -2.09
C GLU A 135 16.37 6.74 -3.58
N GLY A 136 15.34 7.27 -4.24
CA GLY A 136 15.04 6.99 -5.64
C GLY A 136 14.45 5.61 -5.92
N LYS A 137 14.14 4.82 -4.87
CA LYS A 137 13.39 3.55 -4.97
C LYS A 137 11.94 3.77 -4.56
N ARG A 138 11.03 3.03 -5.20
CA ARG A 138 9.59 3.03 -4.91
C ARG A 138 9.16 1.70 -4.28
N SER A 139 8.18 1.73 -3.38
CA SER A 139 7.47 0.53 -2.95
C SER A 139 6.57 -0.01 -4.07
N SER A 140 5.93 -1.16 -3.84
CA SER A 140 4.69 -1.50 -4.55
C SER A 140 3.60 -0.45 -4.29
N SER A 141 2.57 -0.39 -5.14
CA SER A 141 1.43 0.52 -4.95
C SER A 141 0.32 -0.11 -4.11
N ALA A 142 -0.36 0.73 -3.33
CA ALA A 142 -1.71 0.48 -2.82
C ALA A 142 -2.70 1.24 -3.71
N GLY A 143 -3.75 0.56 -4.18
CA GLY A 143 -4.69 1.10 -5.15
C GLY A 143 -6.12 1.17 -4.63
N LEU A 144 -6.85 2.21 -5.02
CA LEU A 144 -8.29 2.38 -4.83
C LEU A 144 -8.92 2.88 -6.12
N ASN A 145 -10.17 2.48 -6.36
CA ASN A 145 -10.98 3.00 -7.46
C ASN A 145 -12.14 3.82 -6.91
N ILE A 146 -12.51 4.88 -7.62
CA ILE A 146 -13.68 5.70 -7.29
C ILE A 146 -14.32 6.24 -8.57
N ILE A 147 -15.65 6.23 -8.61
CA ILE A 147 -16.43 6.79 -9.72
C ILE A 147 -16.83 8.22 -9.37
N TYR A 148 -16.43 9.19 -10.18
CA TYR A 148 -16.95 10.55 -10.07
C TYR A 148 -18.12 10.75 -11.04
N LYS A 149 -19.33 10.93 -10.49
CA LYS A 149 -20.52 11.32 -11.25
C LYS A 149 -20.88 12.76 -10.96
N LYS A 150 -20.86 13.62 -11.97
CA LYS A 150 -21.13 15.05 -11.82
C LYS A 150 -22.61 15.42 -11.83
N LYS A 151 -23.42 14.66 -12.57
CA LYS A 151 -24.83 14.98 -12.84
C LYS A 151 -25.75 14.01 -12.12
N PRO A 152 -26.93 14.49 -11.67
CA PRO A 152 -27.96 13.59 -11.17
C PRO A 152 -28.59 12.76 -12.28
N PRO A 153 -29.19 11.61 -11.94
CA PRO A 153 -30.00 10.84 -12.88
C PRO A 153 -31.13 11.68 -13.47
N GLU A 154 -31.34 11.56 -14.77
CA GLU A 154 -32.51 12.15 -15.43
C GLU A 154 -33.76 11.32 -15.15
N ILE A 155 -34.92 11.96 -15.19
CA ILE A 155 -36.23 11.31 -15.07
C ILE A 155 -37.09 11.83 -16.22
N THR A 156 -37.61 10.91 -17.03
CA THR A 156 -38.58 11.23 -18.08
C THR A 156 -39.85 10.46 -17.81
N ILE A 157 -41.00 11.13 -17.86
CA ILE A 157 -42.31 10.49 -17.78
C ILE A 157 -42.86 10.43 -19.20
N ASN A 158 -43.07 9.21 -19.71
CA ASN A 158 -43.46 8.96 -21.09
C ASN A 158 -44.98 8.94 -21.24
N GLU A 159 -45.68 8.34 -20.28
CA GLU A 159 -47.14 8.33 -20.27
C GLU A 159 -47.70 8.25 -18.84
N PRO A 160 -48.84 8.90 -18.56
CA PRO A 160 -49.50 9.90 -19.38
C PRO A 160 -48.70 11.22 -19.48
N GLU A 161 -49.18 12.17 -20.29
CA GLU A 161 -48.64 13.54 -20.29
C GLU A 161 -48.93 14.26 -18.97
N ASN A 162 -48.03 15.17 -18.58
CA ASN A 162 -48.20 15.98 -17.37
C ASN A 162 -49.43 16.89 -17.48
N GLY A 163 -50.26 16.91 -16.45
CA GLY A 163 -51.51 17.66 -16.40
C GLY A 163 -52.68 16.99 -17.14
N ARG A 164 -52.54 15.73 -17.59
CA ARG A 164 -53.62 15.00 -18.24
C ARG A 164 -54.84 14.88 -17.29
N LYS A 165 -56.02 15.09 -17.88
CA LYS A 165 -57.30 14.92 -17.20
C LYS A 165 -57.90 13.53 -17.46
N PHE A 166 -58.39 12.89 -16.41
CA PHE A 166 -59.08 11.61 -16.44
C PHE A 166 -60.55 11.81 -16.01
N PHE A 167 -61.45 11.06 -16.64
CA PHE A 167 -62.90 11.15 -16.43
C PHE A 167 -63.54 9.77 -16.28
N GLY A 168 -64.66 9.69 -15.56
CA GLY A 168 -65.46 8.47 -15.39
C GLY A 168 -65.08 7.65 -14.17
N GLU A 169 -65.54 6.40 -14.10
CA GLU A 169 -65.43 5.57 -12.89
C GLU A 169 -64.02 4.98 -12.65
N ASP A 170 -63.17 4.93 -13.69
CA ASP A 170 -61.82 4.38 -13.61
C ASP A 170 -60.84 5.39 -13.01
N LYS A 171 -60.60 5.27 -11.70
CA LYS A 171 -59.66 6.10 -10.94
C LYS A 171 -58.20 5.62 -10.97
N THR A 172 -57.90 4.48 -11.59
CA THR A 172 -56.55 3.90 -11.61
C THR A 172 -55.79 4.34 -12.84
N VAL A 173 -54.54 4.77 -12.64
CA VAL A 173 -53.63 5.17 -13.72
C VAL A 173 -52.27 4.51 -13.54
N ILE A 174 -51.66 4.15 -14.68
CA ILE A 174 -50.29 3.68 -14.76
C ILE A 174 -49.45 4.86 -15.27
N ILE A 175 -48.47 5.29 -14.49
CA ILE A 175 -47.48 6.27 -14.93
C ILE A 175 -46.22 5.50 -15.34
N ARG A 176 -45.82 5.61 -16.59
CA ARG A 176 -44.60 5.01 -17.13
C ARG A 176 -43.57 6.07 -17.44
N GLY A 177 -42.33 5.74 -17.18
CA GLY A 177 -41.20 6.61 -17.45
C GLY A 177 -39.89 5.86 -17.53
N THR A 178 -38.83 6.62 -17.72
CA THR A 178 -37.46 6.15 -17.72
C THR A 178 -36.58 6.99 -16.79
N THR A 179 -35.56 6.37 -16.22
CA THR A 179 -34.48 7.03 -15.48
C THR A 179 -33.13 6.40 -15.84
N GLU A 180 -32.04 6.92 -15.28
CA GLU A 180 -30.71 6.34 -15.52
C GLU A 180 -30.61 4.91 -14.94
N ASN A 181 -29.93 4.02 -15.66
CA ASN A 181 -29.71 2.65 -15.21
C ASN A 181 -29.08 2.63 -13.80
N ASN A 182 -29.55 1.71 -12.95
CA ASN A 182 -29.12 1.56 -11.56
C ASN A 182 -29.42 2.76 -10.63
N ALA A 183 -30.18 3.76 -11.09
CA ALA A 183 -30.66 4.81 -10.21
C ALA A 183 -31.78 4.28 -9.29
N ARG A 184 -31.83 4.83 -8.07
CA ARG A 184 -32.91 4.57 -7.13
C ARG A 184 -34.01 5.60 -7.33
N LEU A 185 -35.20 5.15 -7.69
CA LEU A 185 -36.37 5.99 -7.91
C LEU A 185 -37.39 5.86 -6.77
N SER A 186 -37.99 6.97 -6.39
CA SER A 186 -39.09 7.03 -5.44
C SER A 186 -40.18 7.98 -5.91
N VAL A 187 -41.42 7.71 -5.49
CA VAL A 187 -42.59 8.56 -5.74
C VAL A 187 -43.21 8.92 -4.39
N ASN A 188 -43.28 10.21 -4.07
CA ASN A 188 -43.76 10.71 -2.76
C ASN A 188 -43.07 9.97 -1.59
N ASP A 189 -41.73 9.90 -1.64
CA ASP A 189 -40.85 9.23 -0.66
C ASP A 189 -40.99 7.70 -0.55
N ARG A 190 -41.73 7.05 -1.46
CA ARG A 190 -41.83 5.59 -1.54
C ARG A 190 -41.02 5.05 -2.71
N PHE A 191 -40.05 4.17 -2.44
CA PHE A 191 -39.25 3.54 -3.48
C PHE A 191 -40.10 2.68 -4.42
N ILE A 192 -39.82 2.78 -5.71
CA ILE A 192 -40.42 1.96 -6.76
C ILE A 192 -39.32 1.19 -7.50
N ILE A 193 -39.71 0.12 -8.17
CA ILE A 193 -38.76 -0.71 -8.92
C ILE A 193 -38.46 0.01 -10.24
N VAL A 194 -37.16 0.05 -10.58
CA VAL A 194 -36.65 0.46 -11.88
C VAL A 194 -36.04 -0.78 -12.51
N GLU A 195 -36.44 -1.08 -13.73
CA GLU A 195 -35.93 -2.20 -14.50
C GLU A 195 -34.47 -1.94 -14.94
N PRO A 196 -33.69 -2.99 -15.32
CA PRO A 196 -32.27 -2.83 -15.65
C PRO A 196 -31.98 -1.88 -16.83
N ASP A 197 -32.95 -1.67 -17.70
CA ASP A 197 -32.92 -0.75 -18.83
C ASP A 197 -33.31 0.70 -18.47
N GLY A 198 -33.68 0.95 -17.20
CA GLY A 198 -34.06 2.25 -16.69
C GLY A 198 -35.58 2.51 -16.73
N ASP A 199 -36.37 1.58 -17.26
CA ASP A 199 -37.82 1.73 -17.33
C ASP A 199 -38.47 1.56 -15.94
N PHE A 200 -39.56 2.28 -15.71
CA PHE A 200 -40.38 2.10 -14.51
C PHE A 200 -41.86 2.23 -14.80
N GLU A 201 -42.67 1.52 -14.01
CA GLU A 201 -44.12 1.68 -13.96
C GLU A 201 -44.57 1.99 -12.53
N TYR A 202 -45.45 2.98 -12.40
CA TYR A 202 -46.07 3.37 -11.13
C TYR A 202 -47.59 3.32 -11.24
N ASN A 203 -48.18 2.30 -10.62
CA ASN A 203 -49.63 2.12 -10.53
C ASN A 203 -50.18 2.90 -9.34
N THR A 204 -51.11 3.82 -9.58
CA THR A 204 -51.72 4.64 -8.54
C THR A 204 -53.21 4.84 -8.76
N SER A 205 -53.93 5.13 -7.67
CA SER A 205 -55.32 5.62 -7.73
C SER A 205 -55.33 7.14 -7.59
N LEU A 206 -56.20 7.79 -8.35
CA LEU A 206 -56.42 9.23 -8.34
C LEU A 206 -57.53 9.58 -7.34
N ASN A 207 -57.33 10.68 -6.63
CA ASN A 207 -58.37 11.37 -5.87
C ASN A 207 -59.07 12.40 -6.78
N GLU A 208 -60.30 12.78 -6.45
CA GLU A 208 -60.98 13.88 -7.15
C GLU A 208 -60.15 15.18 -7.09
N GLY A 209 -60.02 15.85 -8.24
CA GLY A 209 -59.22 17.07 -8.40
C GLY A 209 -57.76 16.81 -8.80
N GLU A 210 -56.87 17.70 -8.37
CA GLU A 210 -55.43 17.65 -8.68
C GLU A 210 -54.72 16.58 -7.84
N ASN A 211 -54.00 15.68 -8.51
CA ASN A 211 -53.13 14.67 -7.92
C ASN A 211 -51.69 15.01 -8.25
N LYS A 212 -50.87 15.20 -7.21
CA LYS A 212 -49.46 15.55 -7.33
C LYS A 212 -48.56 14.37 -6.96
N PHE A 213 -47.57 14.12 -7.79
CA PHE A 213 -46.55 13.09 -7.63
C PHE A 213 -45.16 13.75 -7.69
N ILE A 214 -44.33 13.46 -6.70
CA ILE A 214 -42.93 13.90 -6.67
C ILE A 214 -42.07 12.67 -6.98
N PHE A 215 -41.54 12.60 -8.20
CA PHE A 215 -40.59 11.58 -8.61
C PHE A 215 -39.19 12.03 -8.22
N LYS A 216 -38.46 11.22 -7.47
CA LYS A 216 -37.09 11.49 -7.05
C LYS A 216 -36.18 10.34 -7.44
N SER A 217 -35.20 10.63 -8.28
CA SER A 217 -34.16 9.68 -8.70
C SER A 217 -32.83 10.05 -8.07
N SER A 218 -32.04 9.05 -7.66
CA SER A 218 -30.74 9.24 -7.02
C SER A 218 -29.74 8.18 -7.45
N ASP A 219 -28.47 8.57 -7.57
CA ASP A 219 -27.38 7.66 -7.95
C ASP A 219 -26.53 7.21 -6.74
N ILE A 220 -25.56 6.32 -7.01
CA ILE A 220 -24.58 5.84 -6.03
C ILE A 220 -23.59 6.91 -5.55
N ALA A 221 -23.43 7.99 -6.32
CA ALA A 221 -22.56 9.12 -5.99
C ALA A 221 -23.23 10.15 -5.07
N GLY A 222 -24.52 9.97 -4.78
CA GLY A 222 -25.32 10.87 -3.95
C GLY A 222 -25.94 12.05 -4.71
N ASN A 223 -25.90 12.06 -6.05
CA ASN A 223 -26.66 13.02 -6.82
C ASN A 223 -28.14 12.66 -6.82
N SER A 224 -29.02 13.65 -6.82
CA SER A 224 -30.46 13.44 -6.93
C SER A 224 -31.16 14.50 -7.78
N HIS A 225 -32.22 14.10 -8.47
CA HIS A 225 -33.12 14.99 -9.20
C HIS A 225 -34.57 14.71 -8.82
N GLU A 226 -35.39 15.75 -8.79
CA GLU A 226 -36.81 15.66 -8.48
C GLU A 226 -37.65 16.26 -9.61
N VAL A 227 -38.69 15.54 -10.02
CA VAL A 227 -39.68 15.96 -11.02
C VAL A 227 -41.06 15.95 -10.39
N GLU A 228 -41.71 17.11 -10.42
CA GLU A 228 -43.11 17.24 -10.05
C GLU A 228 -44.00 16.90 -11.25
N PHE A 229 -44.90 15.96 -11.05
CA PHE A 229 -45.85 15.49 -12.05
C PHE A 229 -47.28 15.55 -11.51
N LYS A 230 -48.21 16.00 -12.33
CA LYS A 230 -49.58 16.27 -11.94
C LYS A 230 -50.56 15.56 -12.86
N LEU A 231 -51.65 15.07 -12.31
CA LEU A 231 -52.81 14.58 -13.04
C LEU A 231 -54.09 15.16 -12.44
N GLU A 232 -55.13 15.28 -13.24
CA GLU A 232 -56.43 15.77 -12.77
C GLU A 232 -57.48 14.68 -12.98
N TYR A 233 -58.36 14.48 -12.01
CA TYR A 233 -59.43 13.49 -12.10
C TYR A 233 -60.77 14.10 -11.73
N SER A 234 -61.78 13.86 -12.57
CA SER A 234 -63.17 14.21 -12.32
C SER A 234 -64.03 12.97 -12.54
N PRO A 235 -64.80 12.49 -11.54
CA PRO A 235 -65.67 11.34 -11.71
C PRO A 235 -66.75 11.56 -12.79
#